data_AF-A0A358XSS9-F1
#
_entry.id   AF-A0A358XSS9-F1
#
_cell.length_a   1.000
_cell.length_b   1.000
_cell.length_c   1.000
_cell.angle_alpha   90.00
_cell.angle_beta   90.00
_cell.angle_gamma   90.00
#
_symmetry.space_group_name_H-M   'P 1'
#
loop_
_entity.id
_entity.type
_entity.pdbx_description
1 polymer ?
#
loop_
_entity_poly.entity_id
_entity_poly.type
_entity_poly.pdbx_seq_one_letter_code
_entity_poly.pdbx_strand_id
1 'polypeptide(L)'
;VLSGNFNFLQDQKELNVQFDYTPLTFYNEKISEEEYVKRRVKEISDSKGKMEGEIWKSDWEQSKANDFQNKFISLLNRNVNIESSKNPNAKYTLIVQSIWIYPGWYAGVMAQAAKVSTVLKFVETE
;
A
#
# COMPACT_ATOMS: atom_id res chain seq x y z
N VAL A 1 -8.15 4.33 -16.83
CA VAL A 1 -8.08 5.69 -16.26
C VAL A 1 -9.48 6.04 -15.77
N LEU A 2 -9.64 6.45 -14.49
CA LEU A 2 -10.96 6.83 -13.96
C LEU A 2 -11.40 8.21 -14.49
N SER A 3 -10.47 9.16 -14.60
CA SER A 3 -10.65 10.48 -15.20
C SER A 3 -9.30 11.13 -15.56
N GLY A 4 -9.30 12.13 -16.42
CA GLY A 4 -8.12 12.94 -16.77
C GLY A 4 -7.15 12.31 -17.79
N ASN A 5 -5.94 12.85 -17.85
CA ASN A 5 -4.82 12.38 -18.68
C ASN A 5 -3.47 12.68 -17.98
N PHE A 6 -2.35 12.24 -18.54
CA PHE A 6 -1.01 12.41 -17.95
C PHE A 6 -0.17 13.54 -18.57
N ASN A 7 -0.76 14.42 -19.39
CA ASN A 7 0.00 15.43 -20.14
C ASN A 7 0.74 16.42 -19.21
N PHE A 8 0.20 16.69 -18.02
CA PHE A 8 0.82 17.57 -17.02
C PHE A 8 2.17 17.04 -16.49
N LEU A 9 2.49 15.76 -16.70
CA LEU A 9 3.75 15.14 -16.29
C LEU A 9 4.86 15.20 -17.34
N GLN A 10 4.57 15.59 -18.59
CA GLN A 10 5.51 15.43 -19.72
C GLN A 10 6.86 16.13 -19.50
N ASP A 11 6.85 17.31 -18.88
CA ASP A 11 8.05 18.11 -18.61
C ASP A 11 8.57 17.98 -17.16
N GLN A 12 7.95 17.11 -16.36
CA GLN A 12 8.28 16.98 -14.94
C GLN A 12 9.42 15.99 -14.75
N LYS A 13 10.46 16.43 -14.04
CA LYS A 13 11.60 15.58 -13.70
C LYS A 13 11.45 14.90 -12.35
N GLU A 14 10.65 15.49 -11.47
CA GLU A 14 10.44 15.02 -10.11
C GLU A 14 8.95 14.83 -9.83
N LEU A 15 8.61 13.85 -9.00
CA LEU A 15 7.26 13.56 -8.54
C LEU A 15 7.28 13.24 -7.04
N ASN A 16 6.51 13.98 -6.25
CA ASN A 16 6.29 13.64 -4.87
C ASN A 16 5.35 12.43 -4.78
N VAL A 17 5.60 11.49 -3.88
CA VAL A 17 4.74 10.32 -3.67
C VAL A 17 4.27 10.26 -2.23
N GLN A 18 2.97 10.22 -2.05
CA GLN A 18 2.30 10.06 -0.76
C GLN A 18 1.43 8.79 -0.77
N PHE A 19 1.28 8.17 0.40
CA PHE A 19 0.48 6.96 0.57
C PHE A 19 -0.70 7.26 1.48
N ASP A 20 -1.90 6.97 1.01
CA ASP A 20 -3.14 7.12 1.77
C ASP A 20 -3.75 5.73 2.02
N TYR A 21 -3.85 5.35 3.29
CA TYR A 21 -4.47 4.11 3.75
C TYR A 21 -5.80 4.34 4.48
N THR A 22 -6.30 5.58 4.55
CA THR A 22 -7.53 5.92 5.26
C THR A 22 -8.77 5.13 4.78
N PRO A 23 -9.01 4.90 3.48
CA PRO A 23 -10.17 4.11 3.04
C PRO A 23 -9.89 2.60 2.98
N LEU A 24 -8.71 2.14 3.44
CA LEU A 24 -8.27 0.77 3.22
C LEU A 24 -9.18 -0.23 3.96
N THR A 25 -9.66 -1.20 3.20
CA THR A 25 -10.44 -2.34 3.72
C THR A 25 -9.81 -3.67 3.34
N PHE A 26 -10.12 -4.71 4.10
CA PHE A 26 -9.57 -6.05 3.91
C PHE A 26 -10.66 -7.09 3.66
N TYR A 27 -10.28 -8.12 2.90
CA TYR A 27 -11.14 -9.26 2.54
C TYR A 27 -12.46 -8.87 1.87
N ASN A 28 -13.27 -9.86 1.49
CA ASN A 28 -14.54 -9.58 0.82
C ASN A 28 -15.55 -8.89 1.75
N GLU A 29 -15.41 -9.08 3.06
CA GLU A 29 -16.23 -8.47 4.11
C GLU A 29 -15.94 -6.96 4.28
N LYS A 30 -14.88 -6.44 3.66
CA LYS A 30 -14.45 -5.03 3.76
C LYS A 30 -14.24 -4.58 5.20
N ILE A 31 -13.58 -5.40 6.00
CA ILE A 31 -13.25 -5.05 7.39
C ILE A 31 -12.19 -3.93 7.42
N SER A 32 -12.19 -3.15 8.50
CA SER A 32 -11.16 -2.13 8.73
C SER A 32 -9.78 -2.76 8.95
N GLU A 33 -8.73 -1.96 8.80
CA GLU A 33 -7.37 -2.39 9.13
C GLU A 33 -7.24 -2.83 10.59
N GLU A 34 -7.87 -2.10 11.53
CA GLU A 34 -7.84 -2.45 12.95
C GLU A 34 -8.40 -3.85 13.20
N GLU A 35 -9.57 -4.15 12.61
CA GLU A 35 -10.20 -5.47 12.75
C GLU A 35 -9.37 -6.55 12.04
N TYR A 36 -8.78 -6.25 10.88
CA TYR A 36 -7.86 -7.16 10.19
C TYR A 36 -6.65 -7.52 11.05
N VAL A 37 -5.94 -6.52 11.57
CA VAL A 37 -4.75 -6.70 12.41
C VAL A 37 -5.12 -7.48 13.67
N LYS A 38 -6.22 -7.12 14.35
CA LYS A 38 -6.70 -7.82 15.54
C LYS A 38 -6.96 -9.31 15.26
N ARG A 39 -7.63 -9.63 14.15
CA ARG A 39 -7.88 -11.04 13.75
C ARG A 39 -6.59 -11.80 13.50
N ARG A 40 -5.66 -11.21 12.74
CA ARG A 40 -4.37 -11.85 12.41
C ARG A 40 -3.50 -12.05 13.64
N VAL A 41 -3.41 -11.07 14.53
CA VAL A 41 -2.69 -11.18 15.81
C VAL A 41 -3.29 -12.31 16.65
N LYS A 42 -4.62 -12.40 16.75
CA LYS A 42 -5.29 -13.48 17.49
C LYS A 42 -4.96 -14.86 16.88
N GLU A 43 -5.11 -15.02 15.57
CA GLU A 43 -4.84 -16.29 14.88
C GLU A 43 -3.39 -16.75 15.06
N ILE A 44 -2.43 -15.84 14.93
CA ILE A 44 -1.01 -16.13 15.13
C ILE A 44 -0.73 -16.42 16.61
N SER A 45 -1.32 -15.66 17.52
CA SER A 45 -1.15 -15.87 18.96
C SER A 45 -1.68 -17.24 19.41
N ASP A 46 -2.83 -17.66 18.88
CA ASP A 46 -3.45 -18.93 19.22
C ASP A 46 -2.67 -20.13 18.63
N SER A 47 -2.03 -19.95 17.47
CA SER A 47 -1.32 -21.02 16.77
C SER A 47 0.19 -21.09 17.08
N LYS A 48 0.83 -19.97 17.39
CA LYS A 48 2.29 -19.84 17.55
C LYS A 48 2.72 -19.18 18.86
N GLY A 49 1.77 -18.63 19.63
CA GLY A 49 2.02 -17.99 20.93
C GLY A 49 1.97 -16.46 20.85
N LYS A 50 1.63 -15.82 21.99
CA LYS A 50 1.38 -14.37 22.09
C LYS A 50 2.52 -13.50 21.57
N MET A 51 3.76 -13.89 21.83
CA MET A 51 4.94 -13.13 21.38
C MET A 51 5.01 -13.05 19.84
N GLU A 52 4.69 -14.15 19.15
CA GLU A 52 4.66 -14.19 17.68
C GLU A 52 3.55 -13.30 17.10
N GLY A 53 2.41 -13.21 17.77
CA GLY A 53 1.34 -12.29 17.38
C GLY A 53 1.76 -10.82 17.46
N GLU A 54 2.47 -10.43 18.53
CA GLU A 54 2.98 -9.07 18.69
C GLU A 54 4.13 -8.75 17.71
N ILE A 55 5.03 -9.72 17.46
CA ILE A 55 6.07 -9.58 16.43
C ILE A 55 5.41 -9.34 15.07
N TRP A 56 4.44 -10.16 14.68
CA TRP A 56 3.74 -10.00 13.41
C TRP A 56 3.06 -8.62 13.29
N LYS A 57 2.48 -8.11 14.37
CA LYS A 57 1.87 -6.78 14.40
C LYS A 57 2.92 -5.69 14.15
N SER A 58 4.06 -5.78 14.83
CA SER A 58 5.18 -4.85 14.65
C SER A 58 5.70 -4.89 13.20
N ASP A 59 5.85 -6.09 12.63
CA ASP A 59 6.29 -6.27 11.24
C ASP A 59 5.29 -5.68 10.25
N TRP A 60 3.98 -5.85 10.49
CA TRP A 60 2.92 -5.25 9.68
C TRP A 60 2.99 -3.72 9.68
N GLU A 61 3.12 -3.12 10.87
CA GLU A 61 3.23 -1.66 11.03
C GLU A 61 4.49 -1.12 10.35
N GLN A 62 5.64 -1.77 10.53
CA GLN A 62 6.89 -1.41 9.87
C GLN A 62 6.79 -1.52 8.35
N SER A 63 6.21 -2.62 7.85
CA SER A 63 6.04 -2.86 6.42
C SER A 63 5.15 -1.80 5.76
N LYS A 64 4.04 -1.42 6.42
CA LYS A 64 3.14 -0.38 5.92
C LYS A 64 3.79 1.00 5.93
N ALA A 65 4.56 1.32 6.97
CA ALA A 65 5.23 2.61 7.10
C ALA A 65 6.41 2.76 6.13
N ASN A 66 7.11 1.66 5.81
CA ASN A 66 8.39 1.69 5.11
C ASN A 66 8.41 0.76 3.90
N ASP A 67 8.37 -0.55 4.09
CA ASP A 67 8.74 -1.52 3.05
C ASP A 67 7.85 -1.44 1.82
N PHE A 68 6.53 -1.37 2.01
CA PHE A 68 5.58 -1.24 0.90
C PHE A 68 5.79 0.07 0.14
N GLN A 69 6.02 1.16 0.87
CA GLN A 69 6.20 2.48 0.29
C GLN A 69 7.51 2.57 -0.50
N ASN A 70 8.60 2.10 0.10
CA ASN A 70 9.93 2.06 -0.50
C ASN A 70 9.94 1.17 -1.74
N LYS A 71 9.27 0.00 -1.69
CA LYS A 71 9.18 -0.90 -2.83
C LYS A 71 8.37 -0.29 -3.97
N PHE A 72 7.26 0.38 -3.67
CA PHE A 72 6.45 1.07 -4.68
C PHE A 72 7.27 2.16 -5.38
N ILE A 73 7.93 3.05 -4.62
CA ILE A 73 8.76 4.12 -5.18
C ILE A 73 9.91 3.54 -6.02
N SER A 74 10.59 2.51 -5.51
CA SER A 74 11.67 1.83 -6.23
C SER A 74 11.20 1.25 -7.56
N LEU A 75 10.04 0.60 -7.59
CA LEU A 75 9.46 0.07 -8.82
C LEU A 75 8.99 1.17 -9.76
N LEU A 76 8.44 2.27 -9.23
CA LEU A 76 8.03 3.41 -10.05
C LEU A 76 9.23 4.02 -10.78
N ASN A 77 10.32 4.31 -10.04
CA ASN A 77 11.57 4.85 -10.60
C ASN A 77 12.25 3.89 -11.58
N ARG A 78 12.06 2.58 -11.43
CA ARG A 78 12.60 1.59 -12.38
C ARG A 78 11.86 1.59 -13.71
N ASN A 79 10.58 1.96 -13.73
CA ASN A 79 9.71 1.80 -14.89
C ASN A 79 9.31 3.12 -15.55
N VAL A 80 9.56 4.27 -14.90
CA VAL A 80 9.17 5.59 -15.36
C VAL A 80 10.36 6.54 -15.28
N ASN A 81 10.54 7.37 -16.31
CA ASN A 81 11.63 8.36 -16.39
C ASN A 81 11.27 9.67 -15.66
N ILE A 82 10.76 9.57 -14.44
CA ILE A 82 10.47 10.70 -13.54
C ILE A 82 10.98 10.28 -12.16
N GLU A 83 11.85 11.09 -11.56
CA GLU A 83 12.40 10.82 -10.24
C GLU A 83 11.30 10.97 -9.18
N SER A 84 10.79 9.84 -8.72
CA SER A 84 9.74 9.77 -7.72
C SER A 84 10.34 9.54 -6.34
N SER A 85 9.92 10.33 -5.36
CA SER A 85 10.40 10.21 -3.97
C SER A 85 9.39 10.85 -3.00
N LYS A 86 9.68 10.81 -1.70
CA LYS A 86 8.92 11.57 -0.69
C LYS A 86 9.43 13.03 -0.60
N ASN A 87 9.54 13.71 -1.74
CA ASN A 87 10.04 15.09 -1.84
C ASN A 87 8.87 16.08 -1.95
N PRO A 88 8.50 16.79 -0.86
CA PRO A 88 7.39 17.74 -0.90
C PRO A 88 7.64 18.97 -1.79
N ASN A 89 8.84 19.16 -2.35
CA ASN A 89 9.14 20.30 -3.22
C ASN A 89 8.84 20.03 -4.71
N ALA A 90 8.53 18.79 -5.08
CA ALA A 90 8.17 18.47 -6.46
C ALA A 90 6.82 19.11 -6.81
N LYS A 91 6.68 19.64 -8.03
CA LYS A 91 5.49 20.39 -8.47
C LYS A 91 4.19 19.59 -8.35
N TYR A 92 4.23 18.28 -8.60
CA TYR A 92 3.06 17.41 -8.51
C TYR A 92 3.28 16.31 -7.47
N THR A 93 2.17 15.89 -6.86
CA THR A 93 2.10 14.77 -5.92
C THR A 93 1.23 13.66 -6.49
N LEU A 94 1.77 12.45 -6.51
CA LEU A 94 1.03 11.20 -6.67
C LEU A 94 0.61 10.69 -5.29
N ILE A 95 -0.70 10.72 -5.03
CA ILE A 95 -1.33 10.08 -3.87
C ILE A 95 -1.73 8.66 -4.25
N VAL A 96 -1.04 7.69 -3.67
CA VAL A 96 -1.33 6.25 -3.81
C VAL A 96 -2.35 5.87 -2.73
N GLN A 97 -3.62 5.92 -3.10
CA GLN A 97 -4.71 5.60 -2.18
C GLN A 97 -5.02 4.10 -2.24
N SER A 98 -4.74 3.36 -1.16
CA SER A 98 -5.06 1.94 -1.06
C SER A 98 -6.50 1.75 -0.62
N ILE A 99 -7.32 1.12 -1.47
CA ILE A 99 -8.76 0.97 -1.24
C ILE A 99 -9.09 -0.38 -0.62
N TRP A 100 -8.45 -1.44 -1.12
CA TRP A 100 -8.81 -2.79 -0.77
C TRP A 100 -7.63 -3.75 -0.89
N ILE A 101 -7.46 -4.62 0.09
CA ILE A 101 -6.47 -5.71 0.09
C ILE A 101 -7.17 -7.04 0.37
N TYR A 102 -6.85 -8.03 -0.47
CA TYR A 102 -7.09 -9.43 -0.17
C TYR A 102 -5.73 -10.10 0.09
N PRO A 103 -5.40 -10.50 1.33
CA PRO A 103 -4.08 -11.08 1.65
C PRO A 103 -3.76 -12.40 0.93
N GLY A 104 -4.77 -13.09 0.41
CA GLY A 104 -4.59 -14.42 -0.15
C GLY A 104 -4.60 -15.52 0.91
N TRP A 105 -4.57 -16.77 0.45
CA TRP A 105 -4.41 -17.95 1.30
C TRP A 105 -3.83 -19.11 0.51
N TYR A 106 -3.24 -20.07 1.23
CA TYR A 106 -2.72 -21.32 0.69
C TYR A 106 -3.17 -22.46 1.59
N ALA A 107 -3.84 -23.47 1.02
CA ALA A 107 -4.32 -24.66 1.71
C ALA A 107 -3.86 -25.92 0.95
N GLY A 108 -2.54 -26.08 0.84
CA GLY A 108 -1.93 -27.20 0.12
C GLY A 108 -2.12 -27.08 -1.38
N VAL A 109 -3.04 -27.87 -1.95
CA VAL A 109 -3.25 -27.89 -3.41
C VAL A 109 -4.12 -26.74 -3.93
N MET A 110 -4.81 -26.03 -3.04
CA MET A 110 -5.62 -24.87 -3.38
C MET A 110 -4.99 -23.60 -2.82
N ALA A 111 -5.02 -22.52 -3.60
CA ALA A 111 -4.54 -21.23 -3.16
C ALA A 111 -5.32 -20.10 -3.84
N GLN A 112 -5.38 -18.96 -3.16
CA GLN A 112 -5.85 -17.72 -3.74
C GLN A 112 -4.76 -16.67 -3.57
N ALA A 113 -4.32 -16.09 -4.69
CA ALA A 113 -3.30 -15.05 -4.68
C ALA A 113 -3.78 -13.80 -3.93
N ALA A 114 -2.81 -13.09 -3.36
CA ALA A 114 -3.05 -11.76 -2.81
C ALA A 114 -3.48 -10.78 -3.92
N LYS A 115 -4.32 -9.82 -3.56
CA LYS A 115 -4.80 -8.76 -4.45
C LYS A 115 -4.78 -7.42 -3.74
N VAL A 116 -4.53 -6.37 -4.50
CA VAL A 116 -4.62 -4.98 -4.02
C VAL A 116 -5.36 -4.15 -5.06
N SER A 117 -6.15 -3.20 -4.59
CA SER A 117 -6.78 -2.17 -5.43
C SER A 117 -6.39 -0.81 -4.91
N THR A 118 -5.91 0.04 -5.82
CA THR A 118 -5.49 1.41 -5.52
C THR A 118 -6.18 2.40 -6.44
N VAL A 119 -6.36 3.62 -5.94
CA VAL A 119 -6.64 4.80 -6.76
C VAL A 119 -5.40 5.68 -6.73
N LEU A 120 -4.86 5.96 -7.91
CA LEU A 120 -3.73 6.86 -8.09
C LEU A 120 -4.27 8.24 -8.43
N LYS A 121 -4.07 9.21 -7.54
CA LYS A 121 -4.50 10.60 -7.74
C LYS A 121 -3.29 11.48 -7.94
N PHE A 122 -3.35 12.36 -8.93
CA PHE A 122 -2.32 13.37 -9.16
C PHE A 122 -2.90 14.74 -8.85
N VAL A 123 -2.17 15.49 -8.03
CA VAL A 123 -2.53 16.85 -7.60
C VAL A 123 -1.30 17.74 -7.73
N GLU A 124 -1.52 19.05 -7.89
CA GLU A 124 -0.44 20.03 -7.71
C GLU A 124 -0.06 20.06 -6.22
N THR A 125 1.24 20.10 -5.93
CA THR A 125 1.74 20.12 -4.55
C THR A 125 1.53 21.51 -3.95
N GLU A 126 1.10 21.57 -2.69
CA GLU A 126 0.89 22.82 -1.94
C GLU A 126 2.20 23.52 -1.57
#